data_AF-A0A2K8MFD9-F1
#
_entry.id   AF-A0A2K8MFD9-F1
#
_cell.length_a   1.000
_cell.length_b   1.000
_cell.length_c   1.000
_cell.angle_alpha   90.00
_cell.angle_beta   90.00
_cell.angle_gamma   90.00
#
_symmetry.space_group_name_H-M   'P 1'
#
loop_
_entity.id
_entity.type
_entity.pdbx_description
1 polymer ?
#
loop_
_entity_poly.entity_id
_entity_poly.type
_entity_poly.pdbx_seq_one_letter_code
_entity_poly.pdbx_strand_id
1 'polypeptide(L)'
;MILEGEGMAPIARPSEAQVRDLVTSLASPKPGFASLTDEAGNYLQVAGGRPWCVVERREVSPLRHWRAHTESGRRPYEDGAKIRSGAGEIALRADEWLLLKQAAELFATFLAGRAFPIFVQWRSMNSTLGLPQ
;
A
#
# COMPACT_ATOMS: atom_id res chain seq x y z
N MET A 1 13.33 -7.52 -6.54
CA MET A 1 12.00 -7.54 -5.88
C MET A 1 12.03 -8.44 -4.65
N ILE A 2 11.63 -7.91 -3.48
CA ILE A 2 11.50 -8.60 -2.20
C ILE A 2 10.10 -8.31 -1.65
N LEU A 3 9.35 -9.35 -1.30
CA LEU A 3 8.03 -9.26 -0.68
C LEU A 3 8.13 -9.56 0.81
N GLU A 4 7.57 -8.69 1.63
CA GLU A 4 7.57 -8.77 3.09
C GLU A 4 6.14 -8.63 3.62
N GLY A 5 5.85 -9.27 4.75
CA GLY A 5 4.57 -9.20 5.44
C GLY A 5 4.74 -9.31 6.95
N GLU A 6 3.77 -8.81 7.71
CA GLU A 6 3.84 -8.82 9.18
C GLU A 6 4.04 -10.24 9.73
N GLY A 7 5.17 -10.47 10.42
CA GLY A 7 5.52 -11.76 11.02
C GLY A 7 5.90 -12.86 10.02
N MET A 8 6.15 -12.52 8.76
CA MET A 8 6.53 -13.46 7.70
C MET A 8 8.00 -13.31 7.33
N ALA A 9 8.65 -14.42 6.93
CA ALA A 9 9.97 -14.37 6.33
C ALA A 9 9.90 -13.69 4.94
N PRO A 10 10.87 -12.83 4.56
CA PRO A 10 10.89 -12.20 3.25
C PRO A 10 10.95 -13.22 2.10
N ILE A 11 10.20 -12.97 1.04
CA ILE A 11 10.21 -13.76 -0.19
C ILE A 11 10.97 -13.01 -1.27
N ALA A 12 12.12 -13.54 -1.68
CA ALA A 12 12.89 -13.01 -2.80
C ALA A 12 12.27 -13.44 -4.14
N ARG A 13 12.24 -12.52 -5.12
CA ARG A 13 11.69 -12.75 -6.47
C ARG A 13 10.30 -13.41 -6.43
N PRO A 14 9.32 -12.80 -5.74
CA PRO A 14 8.00 -13.38 -5.56
C PRO A 14 7.27 -13.51 -6.91
N SER A 15 6.45 -14.55 -7.06
CA SER A 15 5.50 -14.65 -8.17
C SER A 15 4.31 -13.71 -7.97
N GLU A 16 3.60 -13.38 -9.05
CA GLU A 16 2.37 -12.57 -8.95
C GLU A 16 1.34 -13.23 -8.03
N ALA A 17 1.23 -14.57 -8.05
CA ALA A 17 0.35 -15.31 -7.15
C ALA A 17 0.73 -15.10 -5.68
N GLN A 18 2.01 -15.23 -5.33
CA GLN A 18 2.49 -15.00 -3.96
C GLN A 18 2.20 -13.57 -3.48
N VAL A 19 2.38 -12.59 -4.37
CA VAL A 19 2.07 -11.19 -4.07
C VAL A 19 0.57 -10.99 -3.81
N ARG A 20 -0.30 -11.51 -4.69
CA ARG A 20 -1.76 -11.39 -4.54
C ARG A 20 -2.26 -12.13 -3.30
N ASP A 21 -1.78 -13.33 -3.06
CA ASP A 21 -2.17 -14.15 -1.91
C ASP A 21 -1.79 -13.46 -0.60
N LEU A 22 -0.57 -12.93 -0.51
CA LEU A 22 -0.13 -12.23 0.70
C LEU A 22 -0.96 -10.96 0.95
N VAL A 23 -1.15 -10.10 -0.06
CA VAL A 23 -1.94 -8.87 0.10
C VAL A 23 -3.39 -9.18 0.47
N THR A 24 -4.01 -10.19 -0.16
CA THR A 24 -5.39 -10.57 0.17
C THR A 24 -5.51 -11.30 1.50
N SER A 25 -4.45 -11.95 2.00
CA SER A 25 -4.44 -12.58 3.33
C SER A 25 -4.55 -11.57 4.48
N LEU A 26 -4.23 -10.30 4.25
CA LEU A 26 -4.50 -9.19 5.17
C LEU A 26 -5.99 -9.01 5.48
N ALA A 27 -6.87 -9.72 4.79
CA ALA A 27 -8.27 -9.87 5.16
C ALA A 27 -8.46 -10.45 6.58
N SER A 28 -7.43 -10.89 7.30
CA SER A 28 -7.55 -11.24 8.72
C SER A 28 -8.29 -10.16 9.56
N PRO A 29 -9.01 -10.53 10.64
CA PRO A 29 -9.62 -9.56 11.56
C PRO A 29 -8.61 -8.63 12.23
N LYS A 30 -7.36 -9.08 12.36
CA LYS A 30 -6.26 -8.26 12.87
C LYS A 30 -5.65 -7.48 11.69
N PRO A 31 -5.57 -6.14 11.75
CA PRO A 31 -4.89 -5.38 10.72
C PRO A 31 -3.42 -5.79 10.66
N GLY A 32 -2.88 -5.83 9.45
CA GLY A 32 -1.46 -6.08 9.23
C GLY A 32 -0.91 -5.23 8.09
N PHE A 33 0.29 -5.58 7.63
CA PHE A 33 0.93 -4.89 6.52
C PHE A 33 1.66 -5.85 5.58
N ALA A 34 1.91 -5.34 4.37
CA ALA A 34 2.80 -5.96 3.40
C ALA A 34 3.58 -4.89 2.63
N SER A 35 4.77 -5.24 2.16
CA SER A 35 5.60 -4.39 1.31
C SER A 35 6.22 -5.18 0.17
N LEU A 36 6.31 -4.57 -1.00
CA LEU A 36 7.03 -5.09 -2.15
C LEU A 36 8.07 -4.05 -2.56
N THR A 37 9.35 -4.40 -2.41
CA THR A 37 10.49 -3.50 -2.64
C THR A 37 11.30 -3.96 -3.86
N ASP A 38 11.59 -3.04 -4.78
CA ASP A 38 12.41 -3.30 -5.96
C ASP A 38 13.93 -3.25 -5.64
N GLU A 39 14.76 -3.47 -6.66
CA GLU A 39 16.23 -3.49 -6.48
C GLU A 39 16.82 -2.09 -6.25
N ALA A 40 16.13 -1.04 -6.69
CA ALA A 40 16.53 0.35 -6.43
C ALA A 40 16.12 0.81 -5.03
N GLY A 41 15.28 0.04 -4.32
CA GLY A 41 14.74 0.40 -3.01
C GLY A 41 13.43 1.19 -3.08
N ASN A 42 12.82 1.35 -4.27
CA ASN A 42 11.45 1.83 -4.37
C ASN A 42 10.51 0.75 -3.84
N TYR A 43 9.41 1.15 -3.23
CA TYR A 43 8.46 0.18 -2.72
C TYR A 43 7.01 0.59 -2.93
N LEU A 44 6.16 -0.43 -2.87
CA LEU A 44 4.74 -0.30 -2.64
C LEU A 44 4.41 -1.03 -1.32
N GLN A 45 3.71 -0.34 -0.41
CA GLN A 45 3.29 -0.91 0.85
C GLN A 45 1.77 -0.79 1.04
N VAL A 46 1.22 -1.73 1.80
CA VAL A 46 -0.20 -1.74 2.20
C VAL A 46 -0.28 -1.98 3.70
N ALA A 47 -1.20 -1.28 4.36
CA ALA A 47 -1.60 -1.57 5.73
C ALA A 47 -3.12 -1.61 5.82
N GLY A 48 -3.68 -2.56 6.56
CA GLY A 48 -5.13 -2.68 6.70
C GLY A 48 -5.63 -4.04 7.14
N GLY A 49 -6.95 -4.20 7.06
CA GLY A 49 -7.69 -5.38 7.48
C GLY A 49 -8.92 -5.61 6.61
N ARG A 50 -9.80 -6.53 6.98
CA ARG A 50 -11.04 -6.79 6.22
C ARG A 50 -11.98 -5.56 6.18
N PRO A 51 -12.46 -5.12 4.99
CA PRO A 51 -11.88 -5.26 3.64
C PRO A 51 -11.00 -4.06 3.23
N TRP A 52 -10.80 -3.08 4.12
CA TRP A 52 -10.25 -1.77 3.83
C TRP A 52 -8.77 -1.66 4.21
N CYS A 53 -8.03 -0.95 3.37
CA CYS A 53 -6.60 -0.73 3.53
C CYS A 53 -6.19 0.64 3.00
N VAL A 54 -4.98 1.05 3.34
CA VAL A 54 -4.25 2.15 2.70
C VAL A 54 -3.10 1.58 1.90
N VAL A 55 -2.80 2.19 0.76
CA VAL A 55 -1.61 1.87 -0.04
C VAL A 55 -0.74 3.10 -0.14
N GLU A 56 0.56 2.93 0.04
CA GLU A 56 1.56 3.98 -0.16
C GLU A 56 2.67 3.47 -1.07
N ARG A 57 3.26 4.37 -1.85
CA ARG A 57 4.45 4.07 -2.67
C ARG A 57 5.55 5.06 -2.35
N ARG A 58 6.80 4.60 -2.44
CA ARG A 58 7.99 5.44 -2.26
C ARG A 58 8.95 5.23 -3.42
N GLU A 59 9.46 6.33 -3.94
CA GLU A 59 10.60 6.37 -4.86
C GLU A 59 11.81 6.94 -4.10
N VAL A 60 13.00 6.36 -4.30
CA VAL A 60 14.21 6.79 -3.56
C VAL A 60 15.01 7.88 -4.26
N SER A 61 14.83 8.04 -5.58
CA SER A 61 15.60 9.00 -6.38
C SER A 61 14.75 9.60 -7.51
N PRO A 62 14.22 10.83 -7.35
CA PRO A 62 14.26 11.64 -6.13
C PRO A 62 13.44 11.01 -4.99
N LEU A 63 13.78 11.35 -3.74
CA LEU A 63 13.05 10.85 -2.58
C LEU A 63 11.62 11.41 -2.57
N ARG A 64 10.66 10.55 -2.84
CA ARG A 64 9.24 10.91 -2.88
C ARG A 64 8.39 9.80 -2.30
N HIS A 65 7.34 10.20 -1.59
CA HIS A 65 6.40 9.30 -0.96
C HIS A 65 4.99 9.75 -1.33
N TRP A 66 4.16 8.80 -1.71
CA TRP A 66 2.78 9.07 -2.06
C TRP A 66 1.83 8.10 -1.38
N ARG A 67 0.61 8.57 -1.17
CA ARG A 67 -0.50 7.76 -0.70
C ARG A 67 -1.56 7.65 -1.79
N ALA A 68 -2.06 6.43 -1.98
CA ALA A 68 -3.13 6.14 -2.90
C ALA A 68 -4.43 6.77 -2.42
N HIS A 69 -5.18 7.35 -3.34
CA HIS A 69 -6.57 7.74 -3.13
C HIS A 69 -7.40 7.49 -4.39
N THR A 70 -8.72 7.47 -4.23
CA THR A 70 -9.67 7.30 -5.34
C THR A 70 -10.63 8.48 -5.38
N GLU A 71 -10.85 9.10 -6.54
CA GLU A 71 -11.84 10.18 -6.68
C GLU A 71 -13.27 9.64 -6.52
N SER A 72 -13.56 8.58 -7.26
CA SER A 72 -14.79 7.83 -7.23
C SER A 72 -14.61 6.54 -6.45
N GLY A 73 -15.42 6.33 -5.41
CA GLY A 73 -15.30 5.13 -4.59
C GLY A 73 -16.19 5.18 -3.36
N ARG A 74 -16.28 4.05 -2.68
CA ARG A 74 -16.88 4.01 -1.35
C ARG A 74 -15.95 4.72 -0.38
N ARG A 75 -16.55 5.55 0.48
CA ARG A 75 -15.87 6.25 1.57
C ARG A 75 -16.40 5.65 2.86
N PRO A 76 -15.84 4.51 3.30
CA PRO A 76 -16.38 3.76 4.43
C PRO A 76 -16.25 4.50 5.76
N TYR A 77 -15.33 5.45 5.85
CA TYR A 77 -15.02 6.21 7.05
C TYR A 77 -14.78 7.68 6.72
N GLU A 78 -15.04 8.55 7.69
CA GLU A 78 -14.75 9.99 7.61
C GLU A 78 -13.25 10.27 7.74
N ASP A 79 -12.87 11.52 7.43
CA ASP A 79 -11.50 12.00 7.59
C ASP A 79 -11.03 11.83 9.05
N GLY A 80 -9.81 11.34 9.22
CA GLY A 80 -9.19 11.12 10.52
C GLY A 80 -9.41 9.72 11.09
N ALA A 81 -10.24 8.88 10.46
CA ALA A 81 -10.30 7.46 10.78
C ALA A 81 -8.93 6.80 10.59
N LYS A 82 -8.61 5.79 11.42
CA LYS A 82 -7.23 5.29 11.57
C LYS A 82 -7.09 3.80 11.31
N ILE A 83 -5.99 3.43 10.66
CA ILE A 83 -5.50 2.05 10.62
C ILE A 83 -4.43 1.90 11.71
N ARG A 84 -4.51 0.82 12.49
CA ARG A 84 -3.53 0.45 13.52
C ARG A 84 -2.98 -0.93 13.19
N SER A 85 -1.70 -1.02 12.84
CA SER A 85 -1.00 -2.29 12.59
C SER A 85 0.28 -2.36 13.43
N GLY A 86 1.04 -3.46 13.30
CA GLY A 86 2.37 -3.55 13.91
C GLY A 86 3.36 -2.46 13.43
N ALA A 87 3.07 -1.81 12.29
CA ALA A 87 3.87 -0.72 11.73
C ALA A 87 3.48 0.68 12.26
N GLY A 88 2.47 0.78 13.12
CA GLY A 88 2.04 2.04 13.74
C GLY A 88 0.59 2.41 13.44
N GLU A 89 0.28 3.69 13.67
CA GLU A 89 -1.06 4.26 13.47
C GLU A 89 -1.03 5.28 12.33
N ILE A 90 -1.96 5.14 11.38
CA ILE A 90 -2.09 6.03 10.22
C ILE A 90 -3.49 6.61 10.20
N ALA A 91 -3.59 7.94 10.33
CA ALA A 91 -4.83 8.66 10.05
C ALA A 91 -5.01 8.85 8.55
N LEU A 92 -6.21 8.55 8.06
CA LEU A 92 -6.56 8.56 6.64
C LEU A 92 -7.62 9.60 6.33
N ARG A 93 -7.57 10.13 5.11
CA ARG A 93 -8.71 10.84 4.51
C ARG A 93 -9.73 9.83 3.97
N ALA A 94 -10.97 10.27 3.83
CA ALA A 94 -12.09 9.45 3.39
C ALA A 94 -11.88 8.83 1.98
N ASP A 95 -11.04 9.45 1.13
CA ASP A 95 -10.68 8.95 -0.20
C ASP A 95 -9.46 8.02 -0.24
N GLU A 96 -8.75 7.84 0.87
CA GLU A 96 -7.52 7.03 0.96
C GLU A 96 -7.80 5.54 1.28
N TRP A 97 -9.07 5.18 1.43
CA TRP A 97 -9.50 3.81 1.72
C TRP A 97 -9.70 3.00 0.45
N LEU A 98 -8.83 2.02 0.23
CA LEU A 98 -8.91 1.07 -0.88
C LEU A 98 -9.39 -0.29 -0.38
N LEU A 99 -10.01 -1.08 -1.27
CA LEU A 99 -10.25 -2.49 -1.00
C LEU A 99 -8.94 -3.28 -1.14
N LEU A 100 -8.75 -4.32 -0.33
CA LEU A 100 -7.58 -5.22 -0.44
C LEU A 100 -7.40 -5.80 -1.85
N LYS A 101 -8.51 -6.07 -2.58
CA LYS A 101 -8.44 -6.52 -3.98
C LYS A 101 -7.83 -5.48 -4.92
N GLN A 102 -8.09 -4.18 -4.68
CA GLN A 102 -7.48 -3.09 -5.44
C GLN A 102 -6.00 -2.99 -5.09
N ALA A 103 -5.65 -3.08 -3.80
CA ALA A 103 -4.25 -3.12 -3.38
C ALA A 103 -3.48 -4.28 -4.05
N ALA A 104 -4.05 -5.48 -4.11
CA ALA A 104 -3.44 -6.63 -4.78
C ALA A 104 -3.21 -6.37 -6.28
N GLU A 105 -4.10 -5.63 -6.95
CA GLU A 105 -3.90 -5.19 -8.33
C GLU A 105 -2.74 -4.19 -8.45
N LEU A 106 -2.66 -3.19 -7.57
CA LEU A 106 -1.54 -2.23 -7.56
C LEU A 106 -0.20 -2.95 -7.36
N PHE A 107 -0.14 -3.89 -6.42
CA PHE A 107 1.04 -4.71 -6.17
C PHE A 107 1.45 -5.56 -7.38
N ALA A 108 0.48 -6.19 -8.07
CA ALA A 108 0.77 -6.92 -9.30
C ALA A 108 1.30 -6.00 -10.42
N THR A 109 0.75 -4.78 -10.57
CA THR A 109 1.27 -3.82 -11.56
C THR A 109 2.68 -3.35 -11.23
N PHE A 110 2.98 -3.11 -9.95
CA PHE A 110 4.33 -2.74 -9.49
C PHE A 110 5.33 -3.86 -9.74
N LEU A 111 4.98 -5.11 -9.41
CA LEU A 111 5.80 -6.29 -9.69
C LEU A 111 6.13 -6.41 -11.18
N ALA A 112 5.15 -6.13 -12.05
CA ALA A 112 5.29 -6.22 -13.50
C ALA A 112 5.97 -5.00 -14.14
N GLY A 113 6.33 -3.97 -13.37
CA GLY A 113 6.89 -2.71 -13.89
C GLY A 113 5.94 -1.95 -14.82
N ARG A 114 4.61 -2.12 -14.63
CA ARG A 114 3.58 -1.48 -15.44
C ARG A 114 3.07 -0.19 -14.80
N ALA A 115 2.45 0.67 -15.61
CA ALA A 115 1.72 1.82 -15.10
C ALA A 115 0.58 1.38 -14.18
N PHE A 116 0.34 2.15 -13.11
CA PHE A 116 -0.77 1.88 -12.20
C PHE A 116 -2.14 2.09 -12.89
N PRO A 117 -3.18 1.36 -12.47
CA PRO A 117 -4.54 1.53 -12.96
C PRO A 117 -5.06 2.96 -12.79
N ILE A 118 -5.90 3.42 -13.71
CA ILE A 118 -6.44 4.80 -13.72
C ILE A 118 -7.38 5.13 -12.56
N PHE A 119 -7.89 4.12 -11.83
CA PHE A 119 -8.78 4.36 -10.69
C PHE A 119 -8.04 4.91 -9.47
N VAL A 120 -6.71 4.76 -9.41
CA VAL A 120 -5.89 5.24 -8.30
C VAL A 120 -5.15 6.51 -8.70
N GLN A 121 -5.16 7.48 -7.79
CA GLN A 121 -4.33 8.67 -7.85
C GLN A 121 -3.38 8.72 -6.65
N TRP A 122 -2.35 9.56 -6.77
CA TRP A 122 -1.24 9.60 -5.82
C TRP A 122 -1.09 10.98 -5.20
N ARG A 123 -1.43 11.07 -3.92
CA ARG A 123 -1.24 12.27 -3.11
C ARG A 123 0.17 12.29 -2.54
N SER A 124 0.91 13.38 -2.75
CA SER A 124 2.23 13.53 -2.15
C SER A 124 2.13 13.55 -0.63
N MET A 125 2.99 12.77 0.03
CA MET A 125 3.13 12.69 1.47
C MET A 125 4.43 13.34 1.95
N ASN A 126 5.25 13.92 1.05
CA ASN A 126 6.56 14.47 1.41
C ASN A 126 6.47 15.50 2.54
N SER A 127 5.55 16.46 2.45
CA SER A 127 5.37 17.46 3.52
C SER A 127 4.92 16.85 4.84
N THR A 128 4.03 15.85 4.78
CA THR A 128 3.55 15.13 5.97
C THR A 128 4.66 14.33 6.65
N LEU A 129 5.61 13.83 5.86
CA LEU A 129 6.72 13.01 6.32
C LEU A 129 8.04 13.79 6.50
N GLY A 130 8.04 15.12 6.31
CA GLY A 130 9.23 15.96 6.42
C GLY A 130 10.30 15.67 5.34
N LEU A 131 9.91 15.15 4.18
CA LEU A 131 10.80 14.86 3.06
C LEU A 131 11.00 16.09 2.14
N PRO A 132 12.12 16.18 1.41
CA PRO A 132 12.35 17.22 0.40
C PRO A 132 11.23 17.27 -0.65
N GLN A 133 10.92 18.44 -1.20
CA GLN A 133 9.93 18.60 -2.28
C GLN A 133 10.53 18.26 -3.65
#